data_AF-A0A7S8E7D8-F1
#
_entry.id   AF-A0A7S8E7D8-F1
#
_cell.length_a   1.000
_cell.length_b   1.000
_cell.length_c   1.000
_cell.angle_alpha   90.00
_cell.angle_beta   90.00
_cell.angle_gamma   90.00
#
_symmetry.space_group_name_H-M   'P 1'
#
loop_
_entity.id
_entity.type
_entity.pdbx_description
1 polymer ?
#
loop_
_entity_poly.entity_id
_entity_poly.type
_entity_poly.pdbx_seq_one_letter_code
_entity_poly.pdbx_strand_id
1 'polypeptide(L)'
;MAADFKSHVLLRDEKGLFGIPFKRLLLAGVGGGMTYTIFNLAVTGCSIPVAVVTAIAIIVLTGPRGGILLWNCLIYRFRGTLLLIAARFPRSPIGQLVQAMELPVELVRLEGSRVFTPPTGSMDIDLREWITFAHAAEKDGLIFVDAPMKEGLYE
;
A
#
# COMPACT_ATOMS: atom_id res chain seq x y z
N MET A 1 20.13 -7.26 41.77
CA MET A 1 18.70 -6.95 41.95
C MET A 1 18.48 -5.56 41.37
N ALA A 2 18.03 -5.49 40.12
CA ALA A 2 17.65 -4.23 39.48
C ALA A 2 16.19 -3.95 39.84
N ALA A 3 15.94 -2.74 40.36
CA ALA A 3 14.59 -2.30 40.70
C ALA A 3 13.75 -2.19 39.42
N ASP A 4 12.66 -2.93 39.37
CA ASP A 4 11.67 -2.85 38.30
C ASP A 4 10.91 -1.53 38.47
N PHE A 5 11.34 -0.49 37.76
CA PHE A 5 10.63 0.78 37.73
C PHE A 5 9.25 0.53 37.12
N LYS A 6 8.22 0.58 37.97
CA LYS A 6 6.80 0.49 37.60
C LYS A 6 6.47 1.59 36.61
N SER A 7 6.61 1.28 35.32
CA SER A 7 6.50 2.19 34.18
C SER A 7 5.05 2.52 33.81
N HIS A 8 4.17 2.70 34.79
CA HIS A 8 2.80 3.20 34.56
C HIS A 8 2.73 4.72 34.33
N VAL A 9 3.88 5.39 34.15
CA VAL A 9 3.97 6.85 33.98
C VAL A 9 4.40 7.27 32.57
N LEU A 10 4.87 6.37 31.69
CA LEU A 10 5.42 6.75 30.38
C LEU A 10 4.43 6.85 29.21
N LEU A 11 3.14 6.55 29.42
CA LEU A 11 2.13 6.64 28.36
C LEU A 11 0.84 7.28 28.86
N ARG A 12 0.95 8.44 29.52
CA ARG A 12 -0.18 9.36 29.55
C ARG A 12 -0.21 10.07 28.19
N ASP A 13 -0.61 9.36 27.14
CA ASP A 13 -1.02 10.00 25.89
C ASP A 13 -2.10 11.01 26.31
N GLU A 14 -1.82 12.30 26.12
CA GLU A 14 -2.77 13.35 26.39
C GLU A 14 -4.06 12.99 25.66
N LYS A 15 -5.12 12.75 26.45
CA LYS A 15 -6.44 12.40 25.93
C LYS A 15 -6.89 13.57 25.08
N GLY A 16 -6.68 13.49 23.77
CA GLY A 16 -7.23 14.46 22.84
C GLY A 16 -8.72 14.21 22.63
N LEU A 17 -9.29 14.97 21.70
CA LEU A 17 -10.71 14.93 21.39
C LEU A 17 -11.06 13.62 20.67
N PHE A 18 -12.21 13.00 21.02
CA PHE A 18 -12.72 11.77 20.39
C PHE A 18 -11.76 10.55 20.41
N GLY A 19 -10.85 10.46 21.38
CA GLY A 19 -9.88 9.35 21.48
C GLY A 19 -8.71 9.45 20.50
N ILE A 20 -8.53 10.60 19.83
CA ILE A 20 -7.36 10.91 19.00
C ILE A 20 -6.32 11.60 19.90
N PRO A 21 -5.04 11.19 19.90
CA PRO A 21 -4.02 11.82 20.74
C PRO A 21 -3.75 13.26 20.28
N PHE A 22 -3.53 14.18 21.23
CA PHE A 22 -3.45 15.63 20.97
C PHE A 22 -2.42 16.00 19.88
N LYS A 23 -1.26 15.35 19.85
CA LYS A 23 -0.22 15.52 18.82
C LYS A 23 -0.74 15.38 17.39
N ARG A 24 -1.71 14.48 17.16
CA ARG A 24 -2.30 14.25 15.82
C ARG A 24 -3.31 15.33 15.47
N LEU A 25 -4.07 15.82 16.44
CA LEU A 25 -4.97 16.96 16.25
C LEU A 25 -4.17 18.24 15.97
N LEU A 26 -3.05 18.45 16.67
CA LEU A 26 -2.13 19.56 16.41
C LEU A 26 -1.56 19.46 15.00
N LEU A 27 -1.04 18.30 14.59
CA LEU A 27 -0.53 18.08 13.24
C LEU A 27 -1.61 18.33 12.17
N ALA A 28 -2.83 17.85 12.39
CA ALA A 28 -3.95 18.06 11.48
C ALA A 28 -4.38 19.53 11.40
N GLY A 29 -4.41 20.24 12.53
CA GLY A 29 -4.74 21.66 12.59
C GLY A 29 -3.69 22.53 11.90
N VAL A 30 -2.40 22.31 12.19
CA VAL A 30 -1.29 23.03 11.55
C VAL A 30 -1.23 22.70 10.06
N GLY A 31 -1.34 21.42 9.69
CA GLY A 31 -1.33 21.00 8.28
C GLY A 31 -2.53 21.55 7.50
N GLY A 32 -3.73 21.50 8.07
CA GLY A 32 -4.92 22.09 7.47
C GLY A 32 -4.79 23.60 7.30
N GLY A 33 -4.31 24.32 8.33
CA GLY A 33 -4.09 25.77 8.29
C GLY A 33 -3.04 26.17 7.25
N MET A 34 -1.95 25.42 7.13
CA MET A 34 -0.93 25.66 6.10
C MET A 34 -1.45 25.39 4.69
N THR A 35 -2.29 24.36 4.54
CA THR A 35 -2.93 24.08 3.24
C THR A 35 -3.91 25.19 2.86
N TYR A 36 -4.67 25.69 3.83
CA TYR A 36 -5.55 26.84 3.65
C TYR A 36 -4.77 28.07 3.17
N THR A 37 -3.67 28.44 3.84
CA THR A 37 -2.90 29.64 3.45
C THR A 37 -2.35 29.53 2.04
N ILE A 38 -1.82 28.37 1.65
CA ILE A 38 -1.29 28.12 0.30
C ILE A 38 -2.42 28.17 -0.74
N PHE A 39 -3.52 27.46 -0.52
CA PHE A 39 -4.61 27.41 -1.49
C PHE A 39 -5.40 28.71 -1.56
N ASN A 40 -5.48 29.48 -0.47
CA ASN A 40 -6.16 30.77 -0.48
C ASN A 40 -5.42 31.80 -1.35
N LEU A 41 -4.09 31.67 -1.48
CA LEU A 41 -3.27 32.48 -2.39
C LEU A 41 -3.47 32.11 -3.86
N ALA A 42 -3.70 30.82 -4.17
CA ALA A 42 -3.78 30.33 -5.54
C ALA A 42 -5.22 30.21 -6.09
N VAL A 43 -6.18 29.75 -5.27
CA VAL A 43 -7.56 29.43 -5.64
C VAL A 43 -8.49 29.75 -4.45
N THR A 44 -8.92 31.01 -4.37
CA THR A 44 -9.65 31.57 -3.22
C THR A 44 -10.99 30.87 -2.93
N GLY A 45 -11.66 30.29 -3.93
CA GLY A 45 -12.98 29.67 -3.76
C GLY A 45 -12.98 28.28 -3.12
N CYS A 46 -11.86 27.55 -3.19
CA CYS A 46 -11.79 26.14 -2.75
C CYS A 46 -10.85 25.92 -1.55
N SER A 47 -10.26 26.98 -0.99
CA SER A 47 -9.26 26.89 0.07
C SER A 47 -9.79 26.24 1.35
N ILE A 48 -11.01 26.59 1.76
CA ILE A 48 -11.67 26.04 2.96
C ILE A 48 -11.95 24.54 2.84
N PRO A 49 -12.68 24.04 1.81
CA PRO A 49 -12.95 22.60 1.70
C PRO A 49 -11.67 21.79 1.55
N VAL A 50 -10.67 22.29 0.79
CA VAL A 50 -9.38 21.62 0.64
C VAL A 50 -8.64 21.51 1.98
N ALA A 51 -8.64 22.57 2.79
CA ALA A 51 -8.02 22.57 4.11
C ALA A 51 -8.68 21.57 5.07
N VAL A 52 -10.02 21.49 5.07
CA VAL A 52 -10.77 20.53 5.89
C VAL A 52 -10.47 19.10 5.47
N VAL A 53 -10.52 18.81 4.16
CA VAL A 53 -10.19 17.48 3.63
C VAL A 53 -8.76 17.09 3.99
N THR A 54 -7.82 18.03 3.92
CA THR A 54 -6.41 17.78 4.26
C THR A 54 -6.24 17.48 5.75
N ALA A 55 -6.90 18.22 6.63
CA ALA A 55 -6.88 17.95 8.06
C ALA A 55 -7.45 16.56 8.40
N ILE A 56 -8.55 16.16 7.76
CA ILE A 56 -9.15 14.82 7.91
C ILE A 56 -8.18 13.75 7.39
N ALA A 57 -7.57 13.96 6.22
CA ALA A 57 -6.62 13.05 5.63
C ALA A 57 -5.41 12.83 6.57
N ILE A 58 -4.86 13.90 7.16
CA ILE A 58 -3.77 13.79 8.14
C ILE A 58 -4.19 12.94 9.34
N ILE A 59 -5.41 13.12 9.87
CA ILE A 59 -5.90 12.31 10.99
C ILE A 59 -6.00 10.84 10.56
N VAL A 60 -6.62 10.54 9.42
CA VAL A 60 -6.82 9.15 8.96
C VAL A 60 -5.48 8.47 8.68
N LEU A 61 -4.59 9.14 7.95
CA LEU A 61 -3.29 8.61 7.51
C LEU A 61 -2.26 8.49 8.63
N THR A 62 -2.46 9.15 9.77
CA THR A 62 -1.62 9.01 10.98
C THR A 62 -2.26 8.12 12.05
N GLY A 63 -3.34 7.41 11.70
CA GLY A 63 -4.04 6.50 12.60
C GLY A 63 -3.18 5.36 13.15
N PRO A 64 -3.43 4.89 14.39
CA PRO A 64 -2.66 3.81 15.01
C PRO A 64 -2.78 2.47 14.25
N ARG A 65 -3.89 2.25 13.53
CA ARG A 65 -4.10 1.06 12.69
C ARG A 65 -3.41 1.15 11.32
N GLY A 66 -2.80 2.29 10.98
CA GLY A 66 -2.36 2.55 9.62
C GLY A 66 -1.18 3.51 9.53
N GLY A 67 -0.16 3.36 10.38
CA GLY A 67 1.08 4.13 10.27
C GLY A 67 1.87 3.82 8.98
N ILE A 68 3.19 3.68 9.09
CA ILE A 68 4.09 3.45 7.94
C ILE A 68 3.66 2.28 7.05
N LEU A 69 3.07 1.23 7.62
CA LEU A 69 2.57 0.07 6.86
C LEU A 69 1.42 0.41 5.90
N LEU A 70 0.46 1.25 6.31
CA LEU A 70 -0.63 1.65 5.42
C LEU A 70 -0.10 2.56 4.32
N TRP A 71 0.85 3.45 4.64
CA TRP A 71 1.55 4.26 3.63
C TRP A 71 2.26 3.40 2.60
N ASN A 72 3.00 2.38 3.04
CA ASN A 72 3.65 1.45 2.15
C ASN A 72 2.63 0.72 1.27
N CYS A 73 1.56 0.15 1.86
CA CYS A 73 0.51 -0.51 1.09
C CYS A 73 -0.16 0.43 0.08
N LEU A 74 -0.44 1.68 0.46
CA LEU A 74 -1.09 2.66 -0.40
C LEU A 74 -0.18 3.09 -1.55
N ILE A 75 1.10 3.35 -1.27
CA ILE A 75 2.10 3.69 -2.29
C ILE A 75 2.34 2.52 -3.24
N TYR A 76 2.52 1.30 -2.71
CA TYR A 76 2.71 0.11 -3.55
C TYR A 76 1.49 -0.21 -4.40
N ARG A 77 0.27 -0.06 -3.83
CA ARG A 77 -0.97 -0.25 -4.58
C ARG A 77 -1.12 0.82 -5.66
N PHE A 78 -0.87 2.09 -5.32
CA PHE A 78 -0.93 3.20 -6.28
C PHE A 78 0.07 2.98 -7.43
N ARG A 79 1.32 2.66 -7.11
CA ARG A 79 2.36 2.35 -8.09
C ARG A 79 1.99 1.15 -8.96
N GLY A 80 1.49 0.08 -8.36
CA GLY A 80 1.01 -1.09 -9.09
C GLY A 80 -0.14 -0.76 -10.05
N THR A 81 -1.12 0.04 -9.59
CA THR A 81 -2.23 0.48 -10.44
C THR A 81 -1.77 1.35 -11.61
N LEU A 82 -0.83 2.28 -11.38
CA LEU A 82 -0.26 3.11 -12.44
C LEU A 82 0.45 2.27 -13.50
N LEU A 83 1.29 1.32 -13.06
CA LEU A 83 2.01 0.42 -13.97
C LEU A 83 1.04 -0.47 -14.76
N LEU A 84 -0.02 -0.99 -14.13
CA LEU A 84 -1.08 -1.77 -14.81
C LEU A 84 -1.83 -0.95 -15.85
N ILE A 85 -2.20 0.29 -15.53
CA ILE A 85 -2.87 1.19 -16.47
C ILE A 85 -1.94 1.53 -17.64
N ALA A 86 -0.66 1.81 -17.37
CA ALA A 86 0.32 2.09 -18.41
C ALA A 86 0.57 0.88 -19.32
N ALA A 87 0.59 -0.34 -18.77
CA ALA A 87 0.74 -1.57 -19.54
C ALA A 87 -0.48 -1.84 -20.45
N ARG A 88 -1.70 -1.56 -19.98
CA ARG A 88 -2.94 -1.78 -20.76
C ARG A 88 -3.22 -0.65 -21.76
N PHE A 89 -2.98 0.59 -21.37
CA PHE A 89 -3.32 1.80 -22.13
C PHE A 89 -2.12 2.76 -22.23
N PRO A 90 -1.07 2.43 -23.01
CA PRO A 90 0.16 3.21 -23.04
C PRO A 90 -0.02 4.63 -23.60
N ARG A 91 -1.01 4.85 -24.47
CA ARG A 91 -1.31 6.18 -25.04
C ARG A 91 -2.16 7.07 -24.14
N SER A 92 -2.65 6.57 -23.00
CA SER A 92 -3.43 7.37 -22.05
C SER A 92 -2.55 8.44 -21.39
N PRO A 93 -3.11 9.56 -20.90
CA PRO A 93 -2.33 10.58 -20.18
C PRO A 93 -1.61 10.01 -18.96
N ILE A 94 -2.22 9.00 -18.30
CA ILE A 94 -1.59 8.27 -17.19
C ILE A 94 -0.41 7.42 -17.70
N GLY A 95 -0.57 6.73 -18.83
CA GLY A 95 0.52 5.96 -19.46
C GLY A 95 1.71 6.84 -19.86
N GLN A 96 1.44 8.02 -20.41
CA GLN A 96 2.46 9.02 -20.74
C GLN A 96 3.16 9.56 -19.49
N LEU A 97 2.41 9.84 -18.42
CA LEU A 97 2.97 10.25 -17.13
C LEU A 97 3.90 9.18 -16.55
N VAL A 98 3.49 7.91 -16.62
CA VAL A 98 4.30 6.77 -16.13
C VAL A 98 5.60 6.62 -16.94
N GLN A 99 5.55 6.84 -18.26
CA GLN A 99 6.75 6.88 -19.10
C GLN A 99 7.66 8.06 -18.75
N ALA A 100 7.09 9.25 -18.52
CA ALA A 100 7.85 10.44 -18.11
C ALA A 100 8.52 10.27 -16.73
N MET A 101 7.93 9.47 -15.85
CA MET A 101 8.51 9.10 -14.55
C MET A 101 9.51 7.94 -14.62
N GLU A 102 9.86 7.46 -15.83
CA GLU A 102 10.78 6.33 -16.07
C GLU A 102 10.47 5.08 -15.25
N LEU A 103 9.18 4.85 -14.99
CA LEU A 103 8.72 3.71 -14.19
C LEU A 103 8.86 2.41 -14.99
N PRO A 104 9.37 1.31 -14.37
CA PRO A 104 9.59 0.06 -15.09
C PRO A 104 8.27 -0.67 -15.34
N VAL A 105 7.61 -0.36 -16.45
CA VAL A 105 6.34 -0.99 -16.86
C VAL A 105 6.49 -2.50 -17.09
N GLU A 106 7.70 -2.94 -17.42
CA GLU A 106 8.08 -4.34 -17.61
C GLU A 106 7.92 -5.18 -16.34
N LEU A 107 8.02 -4.58 -15.14
CA LEU A 107 7.83 -5.31 -13.86
C LEU A 107 6.42 -5.92 -13.72
N VAL A 108 5.43 -5.34 -14.40
CA VAL A 108 4.03 -5.82 -14.36
C VAL A 108 3.79 -6.92 -15.39
N ARG A 109 4.73 -7.13 -16.31
CA ARG A 109 4.62 -8.19 -17.31
C ARG A 109 5.23 -9.47 -16.75
N LEU A 110 4.37 -10.33 -16.20
CA LEU A 110 4.75 -11.70 -15.86
C LEU A 110 5.01 -12.48 -17.15
N GLU A 111 6.25 -12.90 -17.35
CA GLU A 111 6.61 -13.77 -18.47
C GLU A 111 6.15 -15.20 -18.12
N GLY A 112 5.01 -15.62 -18.69
CA GLY A 112 4.41 -16.92 -18.36
C GLY A 112 5.33 -18.11 -18.61
N SER A 113 6.19 -18.04 -19.63
CA SER A 113 7.25 -19.03 -19.87
C SER A 113 8.14 -19.20 -18.64
N ARG A 114 8.61 -18.11 -18.01
CA ARG A 114 9.46 -18.15 -16.80
C ARG A 114 8.70 -18.60 -15.55
N VAL A 115 7.45 -18.16 -15.38
CA VAL A 115 6.63 -18.53 -14.21
C VAL A 115 6.35 -20.03 -14.16
N PHE A 116 6.12 -20.63 -15.33
CA PHE A 116 5.85 -22.06 -15.47
C PHE A 116 7.08 -22.86 -15.93
N THR A 117 8.29 -22.28 -15.93
CA THR A 117 9.49 -23.06 -16.23
C THR A 117 9.71 -24.02 -15.06
N PRO A 118 9.74 -25.35 -15.30
CA PRO A 118 10.06 -26.29 -14.23
C PRO A 118 11.44 -25.94 -13.70
N PRO A 119 11.66 -25.93 -12.37
CA PRO A 119 12.95 -25.55 -11.79
C PRO A 119 14.05 -26.44 -12.36
N THR A 120 14.87 -25.88 -13.24
CA THR A 120 16.02 -26.58 -13.82
C THR A 120 17.17 -26.52 -12.83
N GLY A 121 17.29 -27.56 -12.01
CA GLY A 121 18.35 -27.73 -11.01
C GLY A 121 17.79 -28.22 -9.67
N SER A 122 18.62 -28.89 -8.89
CA SER A 122 18.34 -29.19 -7.49
C SER A 122 18.39 -27.90 -6.67
N MET A 123 17.41 -27.02 -6.84
CA MET A 123 17.13 -25.99 -5.85
C MET A 123 16.52 -26.72 -4.66
N ASP A 124 17.26 -26.75 -3.55
CA ASP A 124 16.74 -27.18 -2.26
C ASP A 124 15.81 -26.04 -1.78
N ILE A 125 14.58 -26.05 -2.31
CA ILE A 125 13.55 -25.09 -1.95
C ILE A 125 13.06 -25.47 -0.57
N ASP A 126 13.48 -24.73 0.46
CA ASP A 126 12.98 -24.93 1.82
C ASP A 126 11.53 -24.42 1.92
N LEU A 127 10.59 -25.30 1.55
CA LEU A 127 9.14 -25.05 1.60
C LEU A 127 8.62 -24.78 3.03
N ARG A 128 9.47 -24.90 4.07
CA ARG A 128 9.12 -24.57 5.45
C ARG A 128 8.94 -23.08 5.70
N GLU A 129 9.48 -22.21 4.83
CA GLU A 129 9.25 -20.76 4.91
C GLU A 129 7.80 -20.38 4.56
N TRP A 130 7.11 -21.24 3.79
CA TRP A 130 5.75 -20.98 3.34
C TRP A 130 4.80 -21.89 4.12
N ILE A 131 4.42 -21.43 5.32
CA ILE A 131 3.59 -22.17 6.31
C ILE A 131 2.31 -22.76 5.69
N THR A 132 1.78 -22.16 4.62
CA THR A 132 0.56 -22.61 3.92
C THR A 132 0.79 -23.82 3.00
N PHE A 133 2.02 -24.08 2.54
CA PHE A 133 2.34 -25.11 1.54
C PHE A 133 3.22 -26.23 2.07
N ALA A 134 3.56 -26.23 3.36
CA ALA A 134 4.46 -27.22 3.94
C ALA A 134 3.98 -28.67 3.72
N HIS A 135 2.66 -28.91 3.60
CA HIS A 135 2.06 -30.22 3.36
C HIS A 135 0.83 -30.12 2.43
N ALA A 136 0.99 -29.56 1.22
CA ALA A 136 -0.10 -29.57 0.24
C ALA A 136 -0.28 -30.99 -0.32
N ALA A 137 -1.40 -31.64 -0.03
CA ALA A 137 -1.77 -32.93 -0.61
C ALA A 137 -2.86 -32.74 -1.68
N GLU A 138 -2.90 -33.62 -2.69
CA GLU A 138 -3.91 -33.62 -3.76
C GLU A 138 -5.37 -33.71 -3.21
N LYS A 139 -5.52 -34.20 -1.98
CA LYS A 139 -6.79 -34.28 -1.25
C LYS A 139 -7.29 -32.94 -0.71
N ASP A 140 -6.48 -31.89 -0.73
CA ASP A 140 -6.83 -30.55 -0.25
C ASP A 140 -7.58 -29.70 -1.31
N GLY A 141 -8.01 -30.34 -2.42
CA GLY A 141 -8.75 -29.68 -3.50
C GLY A 141 -7.86 -28.86 -4.44
N LEU A 142 -6.54 -29.06 -4.37
CA LEU A 142 -5.55 -28.43 -5.24
C LEU A 142 -5.33 -29.30 -6.48
N ILE A 143 -5.58 -28.74 -7.65
CA ILE A 143 -5.30 -29.38 -8.94
C ILE A 143 -3.93 -28.86 -9.41
N PHE A 144 -2.94 -29.75 -9.43
CA PHE A 144 -1.65 -29.47 -10.06
C PHE A 144 -1.83 -29.53 -11.58
N VAL A 145 -1.45 -28.46 -12.27
CA VAL A 145 -1.60 -28.36 -13.73
C VAL A 145 -0.20 -28.28 -14.35
N ASP A 146 0.11 -29.22 -15.24
CA ASP A 146 1.41 -29.32 -15.91
C ASP A 146 1.63 -28.26 -17.02
N ALA A 147 0.58 -27.52 -17.37
CA ALA A 147 0.61 -26.47 -18.39
C ALA A 147 -0.40 -25.35 -18.04
N PRO A 148 -0.19 -24.10 -18.49
CA PRO A 148 -1.14 -23.02 -18.25
C PRO A 148 -2.54 -23.39 -18.76
N MET A 149 -3.55 -23.31 -17.89
CA MET A 149 -4.94 -23.53 -18.29
C MET A 149 -5.32 -22.53 -19.38
N LYS A 150 -5.73 -23.04 -20.55
CA LYS A 150 -6.29 -22.20 -21.60
C LYS A 150 -7.61 -21.63 -21.09
N GLU A 151 -7.72 -20.31 -21.12
CA GLU A 151 -8.94 -19.60 -20.75
C GLU A 151 -10.09 -20.14 -21.62
N GLY A 152 -11.01 -20.87 -21.00
CA GLY A 152 -12.21 -21.33 -21.67
C GLY A 152 -13.07 -20.10 -21.97
N LEU A 153 -13.11 -19.68 -23.23
CA LEU A 153 -14.18 -18.85 -23.75
C LEU A 153 -15.49 -19.59 -23.49
N TYR A 154 -16.21 -19.16 -22.46
CA TYR A 154 -17.62 -19.48 -22.32
C TYR A 154 -18.35 -18.69 -23.42
N GLU A 155 -18.77 -19.39 -24.48
CA GLU A 155 -19.83 -18.93 -25.38
C GLU A 155 -21.21 -19.04 -24.71
#